data_AF-A0A9D0Y439-F1
#
_entry.id   AF-A0A9D0Y439-F1
#
_cell.length_a   1.000
_cell.length_b   1.000
_cell.length_c   1.000
_cell.angle_alpha   90.00
_cell.angle_beta   90.00
_cell.angle_gamma   90.00
#
_symmetry.space_group_name_H-M   'P 1'
#
loop_
_entity.id
_entity.type
_entity.pdbx_description
1 polymer ?
#
loop_
_entity_poly.entity_id
_entity_poly.type
_entity_poly.pdbx_seq_one_letter_code
_entity_poly.pdbx_strand_id
1 'polypeptide(L)' 'MLAIISPSKTQDFSACDCEAFSQTRQIENSKELVAILKDKNEVQIAKLMSLSEKLAKLNFDRFQNFQAPFT' A
#
# COMPACT_ATOMS: atom_id res chain seq x y z
N MET A 1 14.07 -7.68 -23.56
CA MET A 1 13.65 -8.78 -22.66
C MET A 1 12.88 -8.17 -21.50
N LEU A 2 11.77 -8.77 -21.08
CA LEU A 2 10.91 -8.27 -19.99
C LEU A 2 10.68 -9.40 -18.98
N ALA A 3 10.95 -9.12 -17.70
CA ALA A 3 10.72 -10.06 -16.61
C ALA A 3 9.53 -9.58 -15.76
N ILE A 4 8.72 -10.52 -15.30
CA ILE A 4 7.56 -10.27 -14.42
C ILE A 4 7.80 -11.05 -13.13
N ILE A 5 7.77 -10.34 -12.00
CA ILE A 5 7.97 -10.91 -10.66
C ILE A 5 6.79 -10.54 -9.77
N SER A 6 6.51 -11.41 -8.79
CA SER A 6 5.49 -11.14 -7.78
C SER A 6 5.97 -10.09 -6.77
N PRO A 7 5.07 -9.29 -6.19
CA PRO A 7 5.42 -8.36 -5.12
C PRO A 7 5.67 -9.07 -3.78
N SER A 8 6.33 -8.38 -2.85
CA SER A 8 6.50 -8.81 -1.45
C SER A 8 5.39 -8.26 -0.54
N LYS A 9 5.08 -8.99 0.53
CA LYS A 9 4.22 -8.50 1.62
C LYS A 9 4.99 -7.59 2.59
N THR A 10 6.27 -7.89 2.80
CA THR A 10 7.16 -7.11 3.67
C THR A 10 7.67 -5.90 2.91
N GLN A 11 7.63 -4.74 3.56
CA GLN A 11 8.10 -3.46 3.02
C GLN A 11 9.22 -2.95 3.91
N ASP A 12 10.26 -2.42 3.29
CA ASP A 12 11.38 -1.75 3.92
C ASP A 12 11.41 -0.30 3.44
N PHE A 13 11.34 0.64 4.38
CA PHE A 13 11.38 2.08 4.13
C PHE A 13 12.65 2.71 4.72
N SER A 14 13.67 1.91 5.01
CA SER A 14 15.00 2.42 5.36
C SER A 14 15.57 3.28 4.22
N ALA A 15 16.47 4.19 4.58
CA ALA A 15 17.11 5.07 3.60
C ALA A 15 17.84 4.23 2.53
N CYS A 16 17.71 4.64 1.28
CA CYS A 16 18.35 4.03 0.13
C CYS A 16 19.27 5.06 -0.54
N ASP A 17 20.44 4.61 -1.01
CA ASP A 17 21.40 5.46 -1.74
C ASP A 17 20.96 5.74 -3.20
N CYS A 18 19.73 5.39 -3.57
CA CYS A 18 19.17 5.63 -4.89
C CYS A 18 18.35 6.93 -4.91
N GLU A 19 18.83 7.94 -5.64
CA GLU A 19 18.12 9.22 -5.79
C GLU A 19 17.07 9.19 -6.91
N ALA A 20 17.21 8.26 -7.86
CA ALA A 20 16.31 8.16 -9.01
C ALA A 20 15.05 7.35 -8.66
N PHE A 21 13.89 7.96 -8.85
CA PHE A 21 12.59 7.30 -8.76
C PHE A 21 11.66 7.77 -9.88
N SER A 22 10.56 7.04 -10.07
CA SER A 22 9.52 7.40 -11.05
C SER A 22 8.14 7.27 -10.42
N GLN A 23 7.15 7.95 -10.99
CA GLN A 23 5.76 7.83 -10.58
C GLN A 23 5.07 6.69 -11.33
N THR A 24 4.17 5.98 -10.64
CA THR A 24 3.37 4.93 -11.29
C THR A 24 2.42 5.52 -12.33
N ARG A 25 2.31 4.85 -13.49
CA ARG A 25 1.37 5.24 -14.56
C ARG A 25 -0.10 4.97 -14.21
N GLN A 26 -0.38 4.16 -13.18
CA GLN A 26 -1.74 3.72 -12.82
C GLN A 26 -2.22 4.33 -11.50
N ILE A 27 -1.84 5.58 -11.22
CA ILE A 27 -2.15 6.22 -9.94
C ILE A 27 -3.66 6.38 -9.70
N GLU A 28 -4.46 6.64 -10.74
CA GLU A 28 -5.91 6.78 -10.61
C GLU A 28 -6.59 5.47 -10.19
N ASN A 29 -6.18 4.34 -10.77
CA ASN A 29 -6.68 3.02 -10.36
C ASN A 29 -6.32 2.71 -8.90
N SER A 30 -5.12 3.09 -8.45
CA SER A 30 -4.72 2.94 -7.05
C SER A 30 -5.60 3.79 -6.12
N LYS A 31 -5.95 5.02 -6.52
CA LYS A 31 -6.84 5.90 -5.72
C LYS A 31 -8.23 5.30 -5.55
N GLU A 32 -8.81 4.71 -6.58
CA GLU A 32 -10.11 4.02 -6.49
C GLU A 32 -10.09 2.89 -5.45
N LEU A 33 -9.06 2.04 -5.50
CA LEU A 33 -8.90 0.93 -4.56
C LEU A 33 -8.67 1.43 -3.13
N VAL A 34 -7.83 2.45 -2.96
CA VAL A 34 -7.54 3.03 -1.64
C VAL A 34 -8.79 3.70 -1.06
N ALA A 35 -9.63 4.36 -1.87
CA ALA A 35 -10.88 4.95 -1.40
C ALA A 35 -11.80 3.88 -0.76
N ILE A 36 -11.96 2.72 -1.41
CA ILE A 36 -12.73 1.59 -0.87
C ILE A 36 -12.12 1.07 0.45
N LEU A 37 -10.79 1.08 0.57
CA LEU A 37 -10.09 0.60 1.76
C LEU A 37 -10.12 1.60 2.91
N LYS A 38 -10.15 2.91 2.62
CA LYS A 38 -10.31 3.98 3.63
C LYS A 38 -11.64 3.91 4.36
N ASP A 39 -12.69 3.43 3.71
CA ASP A 39 -14.03 3.26 4.29
C ASP A 39 -14.16 2.01 5.19
N LYS A 40 -13.11 1.17 5.28
CA LYS A 40 -13.11 -0.04 6.11
C LYS A 40 -12.47 0.22 7.47
N ASN A 41 -13.05 -0.36 8.52
CA ASN A 41 -12.41 -0.40 9.84
C ASN A 41 -11.37 -1.53 9.95
N GLU A 42 -10.58 -1.51 11.03
CA GLU A 42 -9.50 -2.49 11.27
C GLU A 42 -10.00 -3.95 11.26
N VAL A 43 -11.18 -4.23 11.83
CA VAL A 43 -11.75 -5.59 11.89
C VAL A 43 -12.13 -6.09 10.49
N GLN A 44 -12.71 -5.22 9.66
CA GLN A 44 -13.03 -5.54 8.27
C GLN A 44 -11.77 -5.78 7.44
N ILE A 45 -10.70 -5.00 7.66
CA ILE A 45 -9.39 -5.20 7.01
C ILE A 45 -8.76 -6.52 7.45
N ALA A 46 -8.78 -6.83 8.75
CA ALA A 46 -8.28 -8.09 9.29
C ALA A 46 -8.94 -9.30 8.62
N LYS A 47 -10.27 -9.27 8.51
CA LYS A 47 -11.05 -10.34 7.88
C LYS A 47 -10.81 -10.43 6.37
N LEU A 48 -10.75 -9.29 5.68
CA LEU A 48 -10.54 -9.25 4.22
C LEU A 48 -9.17 -9.80 3.83
N MET A 49 -8.14 -9.50 4.60
CA MET A 49 -6.75 -9.82 4.28
C MET A 49 -6.19 -11.01 5.08
N SER A 50 -7.00 -11.62 5.94
CA SER A 50 -6.60 -12.69 6.87
C SER A 50 -5.38 -12.30 7.71
N LEU A 51 -5.44 -11.11 8.33
CA LEU A 51 -4.34 -10.52 9.11
C LEU A 51 -4.57 -10.63 10.62
N SER A 52 -3.48 -10.62 11.38
CA SER A 52 -3.53 -10.37 12.82
C SER A 52 -3.98 -8.93 13.11
N GLU A 53 -4.50 -8.68 14.31
CA GLU A 53 -4.95 -7.33 14.72
C GLU A 53 -3.86 -6.27 14.54
N LYS A 54 -2.62 -6.58 14.94
CA LYS A 54 -1.47 -5.67 14.78
C LYS A 54 -1.24 -5.30 13.32
N LEU A 55 -1.31 -6.27 12.40
CA LEU A 55 -1.12 -6.02 10.98
C LEU A 55 -2.34 -5.33 10.35
N ALA A 56 -3.54 -5.62 10.82
CA ALA A 56 -4.75 -4.97 10.36
C ALA A 56 -4.75 -3.48 10.72
N LYS A 57 -4.38 -3.14 11.96
CA LYS A 57 -4.18 -1.75 12.40
C LYS A 57 -3.13 -1.03 11.57
N LEU A 58 -1.96 -1.66 11.39
CA LEU A 58 -0.89 -1.10 10.55
C LEU A 58 -1.38 -0.79 9.12
N ASN A 59 -2.14 -1.70 8.51
CA ASN A 59 -2.66 -1.49 7.15
C ASN A 59 -3.80 -0.47 7.11
N PHE A 60 -4.68 -0.43 8.11
CA PHE A 60 -5.67 0.64 8.27
C PHE A 60 -4.99 2.01 8.28
N ASP A 61 -3.99 2.20 9.14
CA ASP A 61 -3.22 3.45 9.23
C ASP A 61 -2.56 3.80 7.89
N ARG A 62 -1.98 2.81 7.19
CA ARG A 62 -1.40 2.98 5.85
C ARG A 62 -2.44 3.46 4.83
N PHE A 63 -3.65 2.90 4.82
CA PHE A 63 -4.70 3.34 3.90
C PHE A 63 -5.15 4.76 4.23
N GLN A 64 -5.34 5.11 5.51
CA GLN A 64 -5.72 6.46 5.92
C GLN A 64 -4.65 7.49 5.50
N ASN A 65 -3.37 7.17 5.73
CA ASN A 65 -2.24 8.04 5.42
C ASN A 65 -1.87 8.08 3.93
N PHE A 66 -2.47 7.24 3.09
CA PHE A 66 -2.18 7.23 1.66
C PHE A 66 -2.58 8.56 1.02
N GLN A 67 -1.59 9.21 0.38
CA GLN A 67 -1.72 10.46 -0.35
C GLN A 67 -0.93 10.37 -1.66
N ALA A 68 -1.49 10.95 -2.71
CA ALA A 68 -0.89 11.01 -4.04
C ALA A 68 -1.01 12.44 -4.59
N PRO A 69 -0.03 12.94 -5.38
CA PRO A 69 1.19 12.24 -5.82
C PRO A 69 2.22 12.05 -4.69
N PHE A 70 3.10 11.06 -4.83
CA PHE A 70 4.20 10.84 -3.89
C PHE A 70 5.30 11.86 -4.17
N THR A 71 5.70 12.67 -3.17
CA THR A 71 6.77 13.66 -3.28
C THR A 71 7.90 13.33 -2.33
#